data_AF-A0A1Q9V5E4-F1
#
_entry.id   AF-A0A1Q9V5E4-F1
#
_cell.length_a   1.000
_cell.length_b   1.000
_cell.length_c   1.000
_cell.angle_alpha   90.00
_cell.angle_beta   90.00
_cell.angle_gamma   90.00
#
_symmetry.space_group_name_H-M   'P 1'
#
loop_
_entity.id
_entity.type
_entity.pdbx_description
1 polymer ?
#
loop_
_entity_poly.entity_id
_entity_poly.type
_entity_poly.pdbx_seq_one_letter_code
_entity_poly.pdbx_strand_id
1 'polypeptide(L)'
;MAEDDEPETFTNFYRQDIDDAERDMGEIASEMAALLDGVRRALDNGAWVSSSADDFAAALSDNQRRLRTGPDLSLSEIRGEQGPAHPHQIEKEHRDYGWGR
;
A
#
# COMPACT_ATOMS: atom_id res chain seq x y z
N MET A 1 42.48 23.18 -11.84
CA MET A 1 41.88 21.84 -11.72
C MET A 1 40.45 22.10 -11.36
N ALA A 2 39.50 21.67 -12.18
CA ALA A 2 38.09 21.71 -11.79
C ALA A 2 37.93 20.54 -10.82
N GLU A 3 37.64 20.84 -9.55
CA GLU A 3 37.11 19.82 -8.64
C GLU A 3 35.78 19.38 -9.27
N ASP A 4 35.72 18.10 -9.65
CA ASP A 4 34.47 17.44 -9.98
C ASP A 4 33.61 17.51 -8.71
N ASP A 5 32.70 18.48 -8.69
CA ASP A 5 31.67 18.63 -7.68
C ASP A 5 30.67 17.50 -7.92
N GLU A 6 31.02 16.30 -7.43
CA GLU A 6 30.11 15.15 -7.47
C GLU A 6 28.85 15.53 -6.68
N PRO A 7 27.65 15.41 -7.26
CA PRO A 7 26.43 15.81 -6.57
C PRO A 7 26.26 14.96 -5.30
N GLU A 8 26.34 15.60 -4.13
CA GLU A 8 25.97 14.97 -2.87
C GLU A 8 24.47 14.61 -2.92
N THR A 9 24.17 13.32 -3.08
CA THR A 9 22.81 12.79 -3.04
C THR A 9 22.44 12.30 -1.63
N PHE A 10 21.24 12.63 -1.16
CA PHE A 10 20.71 12.17 0.12
C PHE A 10 19.46 11.30 -0.07
N THR A 11 19.25 10.36 0.86
CA THR A 11 18.04 9.52 0.86
C THR A 11 16.79 10.37 1.07
N ASN A 12 15.79 10.16 0.23
CA ASN A 12 14.46 10.72 0.40
C ASN A 12 13.68 9.93 1.46
N PHE A 13 13.76 10.33 2.72
CA PHE A 13 13.06 9.69 3.84
C PHE A 13 11.55 9.67 3.66
N TYR A 14 10.96 10.68 3.03
CA TYR A 14 9.51 10.71 2.78
C TYR A 14 9.07 9.59 1.83
N ARG A 15 9.89 9.29 0.81
CA ARG A 15 9.62 8.16 -0.10
C ARG A 15 9.81 6.82 0.59
N GLN A 16 10.83 6.73 1.44
CA GLN A 16 11.06 5.54 2.27
C GLN A 16 9.90 5.28 3.25
N ASP A 17 9.38 6.31 3.91
CA ASP A 17 8.24 6.20 4.81
C ASP A 17 6.96 5.78 4.07
N ILE A 18 6.78 6.24 2.81
CA ILE A 18 5.69 5.78 1.95
C ILE A 18 5.87 4.30 1.61
N ASP A 19 7.05 3.87 1.17
CA ASP A 19 7.31 2.46 0.83
C ASP A 19 7.13 1.53 2.05
N ASP A 20 7.56 1.97 3.24
CA ASP A 20 7.36 1.24 4.50
C ASP A 20 5.87 1.16 4.86
N ALA A 21 5.12 2.26 4.70
CA ALA A 21 3.67 2.25 4.88
C ALA A 21 2.94 1.37 3.86
N GLU A 22 3.40 1.32 2.60
CA GLU A 22 2.87 0.40 1.57
C GLU A 22 3.06 -1.06 2.00
N ARG A 23 4.25 -1.38 2.51
CA ARG A 23 4.60 -2.73 2.98
C ARG A 23 3.73 -3.14 4.15
N ASP A 24 3.61 -2.30 5.17
CA ASP A 24 2.82 -2.57 6.37
C ASP A 24 1.32 -2.70 6.05
N MET A 25 0.78 -1.84 5.17
CA MET A 25 -0.61 -1.97 4.71
C MET A 25 -0.83 -3.26 3.91
N GLY A 26 0.12 -3.67 3.08
CA GLY A 26 0.08 -4.93 2.34
C GLY A 26 0.05 -6.15 3.26
N GLU A 27 0.86 -6.15 4.33
CA GLU A 27 0.87 -7.19 5.35
C GLU A 27 -0.49 -7.28 6.06
N ILE A 28 -1.05 -6.16 6.53
CA ILE A 28 -2.37 -6.11 7.19
C ILE A 28 -3.48 -6.60 6.25
N ALA A 29 -3.48 -6.14 4.98
CA ALA A 29 -4.47 -6.55 3.99
C ALA A 29 -4.41 -8.06 3.72
N SER A 30 -3.21 -8.63 3.69
CA SER A 30 -2.97 -10.08 3.53
C SER A 30 -3.52 -10.87 4.71
N GLU A 31 -3.26 -10.43 5.95
CA GLU A 31 -3.79 -11.07 7.16
C GLU A 31 -5.32 -11.05 7.20
N MET A 32 -5.93 -9.89 6.90
CA MET A 32 -7.39 -9.77 6.81
C MET A 32 -7.94 -10.69 5.73
N ALA A 33 -7.32 -10.76 4.55
CA ALA A 33 -7.74 -11.65 3.48
C ALA A 33 -7.70 -13.12 3.90
N ALA A 34 -6.67 -13.54 4.65
CA ALA A 34 -6.55 -14.90 5.17
C ALA A 34 -7.64 -15.23 6.21
N LEU A 35 -7.94 -14.29 7.12
CA LEU A 35 -9.03 -14.44 8.09
C LEU A 35 -10.39 -14.61 7.39
N LEU A 36 -10.69 -13.77 6.39
CA LEU A 36 -11.93 -13.85 5.61
C LEU A 36 -12.01 -15.16 4.80
N ASP A 37 -10.89 -15.67 4.30
CA ASP A 37 -10.85 -16.97 3.62
C ASP A 37 -11.19 -18.12 4.59
N GLY A 38 -10.73 -18.04 5.83
CA GLY A 38 -11.12 -18.96 6.90
C GLY A 38 -12.63 -18.95 7.17
N VAL A 39 -13.22 -17.76 7.26
CA VAL A 39 -14.68 -17.60 7.43
C VAL A 39 -15.43 -18.19 6.25
N ARG A 40 -14.99 -17.94 5.01
CA ARG A 40 -15.61 -18.50 3.81
C ARG A 40 -15.58 -20.02 3.81
N ARG A 41 -14.42 -20.63 4.11
CA ARG A 41 -14.31 -22.09 4.22
C ARG A 41 -15.23 -22.67 5.30
N ALA A 42 -15.43 -21.95 6.41
CA ALA A 42 -16.38 -22.39 7.44
C ALA A 42 -17.82 -22.38 6.91
N LEU A 43 -18.23 -21.33 6.20
CA LEU A 43 -19.55 -21.26 5.54
C LEU A 43 -19.74 -22.38 4.51
N ASP A 44 -18.74 -22.60 3.65
CA ASP A 44 -18.78 -23.64 2.61
C ASP A 44 -18.85 -25.07 3.22
N ASN A 45 -18.30 -25.27 4.42
CA ASN A 45 -18.39 -26.51 5.18
C ASN A 45 -19.70 -26.63 6.00
N GLY A 46 -20.64 -25.70 5.84
CA GLY A 46 -21.95 -25.74 6.49
C GLY A 46 -21.93 -25.32 7.96
N ALA A 47 -20.93 -24.55 8.42
CA ALA A 47 -20.92 -24.01 9.77
C ALA A 47 -22.12 -23.08 10.04
N TRP A 48 -22.70 -22.50 8.97
CA TRP A 48 -23.95 -21.75 9.02
C TRP A 48 -24.70 -21.91 7.69
N VAL A 49 -25.94 -22.42 7.74
CA VAL A 49 -26.79 -22.66 6.57
C VAL A 49 -28.14 -21.94 6.77
N SER A 50 -28.30 -20.78 6.14
CA SER A 50 -29.55 -20.01 6.07
C SER A 50 -29.47 -19.02 4.89
N SER A 51 -30.61 -18.44 4.49
CA SER A 51 -30.62 -17.41 3.42
C SER A 51 -29.76 -16.18 3.76
N SER A 52 -29.67 -15.83 5.04
CA SER A 52 -28.75 -14.79 5.52
C SER A 52 -27.27 -15.17 5.45
N ALA A 53 -26.95 -16.47 5.43
CA ALA A 53 -25.58 -16.94 5.22
C ALA A 53 -25.15 -16.73 3.77
N ASP A 54 -26.06 -16.89 2.80
CA ASP A 54 -25.81 -16.63 1.38
C ASP A 54 -25.53 -15.14 1.12
N ASP A 55 -26.36 -14.25 1.67
CA ASP A 55 -26.16 -12.79 1.59
C ASP A 55 -24.82 -12.37 2.23
N PHE A 56 -24.50 -12.95 3.39
CA PHE A 56 -23.23 -12.71 4.06
C PHE A 56 -22.04 -13.22 3.25
N ALA A 57 -22.14 -14.40 2.63
CA ALA A 57 -21.09 -14.96 1.77
C ALA A 57 -20.84 -14.09 0.52
N ALA A 58 -21.90 -13.50 -0.05
CA ALA A 58 -21.79 -12.55 -1.15
C ALA A 58 -21.07 -11.26 -0.72
N ALA A 59 -21.46 -10.68 0.42
CA ALA A 59 -20.80 -9.50 0.98
C ALA A 59 -19.33 -9.77 1.36
N LEU A 60 -19.04 -10.95 1.90
CA LEU A 60 -17.69 -11.41 2.23
C LEU A 60 -16.80 -11.49 0.98
N SER A 61 -17.35 -12.02 -0.12
CA SER A 61 -16.66 -12.12 -1.42
C SER A 61 -16.31 -10.73 -1.98
N ASP A 62 -17.24 -9.77 -1.90
CA ASP A 62 -17.00 -8.41 -2.36
C ASP A 62 -15.93 -7.70 -1.51
N ASN A 63 -15.95 -7.89 -0.20
CA ASN A 63 -14.91 -7.37 0.69
C ASN A 63 -13.53 -7.99 0.41
N GLN A 64 -13.45 -9.29 0.17
CA GLN A 64 -12.18 -9.94 -0.22
C GLN A 64 -11.63 -9.38 -1.53
N ARG A 65 -12.50 -9.13 -2.51
CA ARG A 65 -12.10 -8.48 -3.76
C ARG A 65 -11.57 -7.07 -3.52
N ARG A 66 -12.28 -6.26 -2.72
CA ARG A 66 -11.86 -4.89 -2.38
C ARG A 66 -10.55 -4.85 -1.62
N LEU A 67 -10.30 -5.77 -0.68
CA LEU A 67 -9.03 -5.83 0.05
C LEU A 67 -7.86 -6.20 -0.86
N ARG A 68 -8.10 -6.97 -1.94
CA ARG A 68 -7.07 -7.31 -2.93
C ARG A 68 -6.78 -6.19 -3.93
N THR A 69 -7.76 -5.33 -4.23
CA THR A 69 -7.62 -4.28 -5.25
C THR A 69 -7.51 -2.87 -4.70
N GLY A 70 -7.99 -2.65 -3.47
CA GLY A 70 -8.13 -1.34 -2.82
C GLY A 70 -6.81 -0.72 -2.37
N PRO A 71 -5.86 -1.49 -1.78
CA PRO A 71 -4.54 -0.95 -1.44
C PRO A 71 -3.83 -0.40 -2.68
N ASP A 72 -3.84 -1.16 -3.78
CA ASP A 72 -3.22 -0.75 -5.04
C ASP A 72 -3.84 0.53 -5.62
N LEU A 73 -5.17 0.70 -5.54
CA LEU A 73 -5.87 1.90 -6.04
C LEU A 73 -5.61 3.14 -5.19
N SER A 74 -5.71 3.04 -3.86
CA SER A 74 -5.47 4.17 -2.96
C SER A 74 -4.02 4.66 -3.01
N LEU A 75 -3.05 3.75 -3.15
CA LEU A 75 -1.64 4.10 -3.17
C LEU A 75 -1.19 4.60 -4.54
N SER A 76 -1.76 4.07 -5.62
CA SER A 76 -1.50 4.61 -6.97
C SER A 76 -2.08 6.02 -7.15
N GLU A 77 -3.15 6.39 -6.45
CA GLU A 77 -3.63 7.78 -6.36
C GLU A 77 -2.64 8.68 -5.61
N ILE A 78 -2.11 8.24 -4.46
CA ILE A 78 -1.09 8.99 -3.70
C ILE A 78 0.21 9.13 -4.52
N ARG A 79 0.67 8.06 -5.17
CA ARG A 79 1.85 8.06 -6.05
C ARG A 79 1.61 8.91 -7.30
N GLY A 80 0.39 8.93 -7.81
CA GLY A 80 -0.04 9.74 -8.95
C GLY A 80 -0.06 11.24 -8.64
N GLU A 81 -0.51 11.63 -7.44
CA GLU A 81 -0.46 13.02 -6.96
C GLU A 81 0.98 13.50 -6.71
N GLN A 82 1.89 12.59 -6.35
CA GLN A 82 3.32 12.89 -6.21
C GLN A 82 4.09 12.87 -7.55
N GLY A 83 3.50 12.31 -8.61
CA GLY A 83 4.09 12.27 -9.94
C GLY A 83 5.39 11.43 -10.04
N PRO A 84 5.91 11.22 -11.26
CA PRO A 84 7.16 10.47 -11.51
C PRO A 84 8.43 11.18 -11.00
N ALA A 85 8.31 12.23 -10.19
CA ALA A 85 9.32 13.26 -9.98
C ALA A 85 10.00 13.24 -8.59
N HIS A 86 9.69 12.29 -7.69
CA HIS A 86 10.37 12.20 -6.40
C HIS A 86 11.42 11.10 -6.40
N PRO A 87 12.66 11.35 -6.84
CA PRO A 87 13.72 10.34 -6.79
C PRO A 87 13.97 9.86 -5.36
N HIS A 88 14.40 8.59 -5.21
CA HIS A 88 14.86 8.04 -3.93
C HIS A 88 16.10 8.78 -3.39
N GLN A 89 16.80 9.47 -4.29
CA GLN A 89 17.97 10.28 -4.00
C GLN A 89 17.67 11.73 -4.40
N ILE A 90 17.82 12.65 -3.45
CA ILE A 90 17.66 14.08 -3.66
C ILE A 90 19.06 14.69 -3.73
N GLU A 91 19.38 15.38 -4.82
CA GLU A 91 20.59 16.19 -4.91
C GLU A 91 20.52 17.36 -3.93
N LYS A 92 21.64 17.71 -3.31
CA LYS A 92 21.75 18.76 -2.27
C LYS A 92 21.06 20.08 -2.65
N GLU A 93 21.09 20.48 -3.92
CA GLU A 93 20.47 21.72 -4.42
C GLU A 93 18.93 21.74 -4.26
N HIS A 94 18.29 20.57 -4.17
CA HIS A 94 16.85 20.44 -3.95
C HIS A 94 16.43 20.40 -2.47
N ARG A 95 17.39 20.32 -1.53
CA ARG A 95 17.12 20.32 -0.08
C ARG A 95 16.51 21.63 0.40
N ASP A 96 16.88 22.75 -0.22
CA ASP A 96 16.44 24.09 0.18
C ASP A 96 14.97 24.41 -0.20
N TYR A 97 14.32 23.55 -1.00
CA TYR A 97 12.91 23.68 -1.39
C TYR A 97 11.91 23.09 -0.37
N GLY A 98 12.36 22.73 0.83
CA GLY A 98 11.47 22.33 1.94
C GLY A 98 11.21 20.83 2.07
N TRP A 99 12.03 19.99 1.42
CA TRP A 99 11.91 18.51 1.47
C TRP A 99 12.73 17.86 2.59
N GLY A 100 13.48 18.62 3.37
CA GLY A 100 14.24 18.12 4.52
C GLY A 100 13.67 18.61 5.84
N ARG A 101 12.90 17.76 6.52
CA ARG A 101 12.66 17.88 7.97
C ARG A 101 12.96 16.55 8.65
#